data_AF-A0A934VVH9-F1
#
_entry.id   AF-A0A934VVH9-F1
#
_cell.length_a   1.000
_cell.length_b   1.000
_cell.length_c   1.000
_cell.angle_alpha   90.00
_cell.angle_beta   90.00
_cell.angle_gamma   90.00
#
_symmetry.space_group_name_H-M   'P 1'
#
loop_
_entity.id
_entity.type
_entity.pdbx_description
1 polymer ?
#
loop_
_entity_poly.entity_id
_entity_poly.type
_entity_poly.pdbx_seq_one_letter_code
_entity_poly.pdbx_strand_id
1 'polypeptide(L)'
;MRSTALILAFISFGILPGQLRAQENEPPKHTLRILPLGDPPPFKQQIRDNVRYELPAEPGTVPPRSVSINWTPPGEQKLPEPLPLRLRLGTISAPQTFTLPKDRIVTVKTEDGALWSRLSLSQSNATLALVWRGGKTWETARAMSIPDSPEGDLHQSVRFVNLTAAPMGITFGKEKVRLDTGKSLIKTLATADPTTVMIQYQGKDGTLQTCLSTQIDRSSRTFQQYFIYAADTQSSRTPVKVLSIAEPR
;
A
#
# COMPACT_ATOMS: atom_id res chain seq x y z
N MET A 1 40.08 -56.26 -66.12
CA MET A 1 38.63 -55.99 -65.97
C MET A 1 38.30 -56.01 -64.48
N ARG A 2 38.13 -54.83 -63.87
CA ARG A 2 37.74 -54.67 -62.46
C ARG A 2 36.48 -53.82 -62.47
N SER A 3 35.35 -54.42 -62.11
CA SER A 3 34.06 -53.74 -62.00
C SER A 3 33.93 -53.12 -60.61
N THR A 4 33.77 -51.80 -60.59
CA THR A 4 33.51 -50.96 -59.42
C THR A 4 32.00 -50.96 -59.16
N ALA A 5 31.57 -51.39 -57.98
CA ALA A 5 30.19 -51.31 -57.54
C ALA A 5 29.92 -49.93 -56.92
N LEU A 6 28.89 -49.24 -57.42
CA LEU A 6 28.41 -47.96 -56.92
C LEU A 6 27.17 -48.23 -56.05
N ILE A 7 27.27 -47.98 -54.74
CA ILE A 7 26.14 -48.05 -53.80
C ILE A 7 25.57 -46.63 -53.63
N LEU A 8 24.34 -46.41 -54.12
CA LEU A 8 23.55 -45.21 -53.81
C LEU A 8 22.98 -45.34 -52.39
N ALA A 9 23.38 -44.45 -51.49
CA ALA A 9 22.75 -44.27 -50.19
C ALA A 9 21.70 -43.15 -50.28
N PHE A 10 20.42 -43.51 -50.13
CA PHE A 10 19.33 -42.55 -49.93
C PHE A 10 19.38 -42.06 -48.47
N ILE A 11 19.74 -40.79 -48.27
CA ILE A 11 19.63 -40.11 -46.97
C ILE A 11 18.22 -39.50 -46.90
N SER A 12 17.32 -40.18 -46.19
CA SER A 12 16.01 -39.65 -45.82
C SER A 12 16.18 -38.66 -44.67
N PHE A 13 16.12 -37.36 -44.98
CA PHE A 13 16.12 -36.29 -43.99
C PHE A 13 14.73 -36.22 -43.34
N GLY A 14 14.57 -36.86 -42.18
CA GLY A 14 13.37 -36.78 -41.37
C GLY A 14 13.21 -35.37 -40.80
N ILE A 15 12.22 -34.62 -41.29
CA ILE A 15 11.77 -33.38 -40.69
C ILE A 15 11.08 -33.72 -39.37
N LEU A 16 11.78 -33.52 -38.25
CA LEU A 16 11.16 -33.52 -36.92
C LEU A 16 10.20 -32.33 -36.83
N PRO A 17 8.89 -32.54 -36.61
CA PRO A 17 7.98 -31.44 -36.31
C PRO A 17 8.36 -30.89 -34.94
N GLY A 18 9.04 -29.75 -34.94
CA GLY A 18 9.29 -28.97 -33.73
C GLY A 18 7.96 -28.63 -33.08
N GLN A 19 7.69 -29.23 -31.92
CA GLN A 19 6.62 -28.81 -31.03
C GLN A 19 6.93 -27.38 -30.56
N LEU A 20 6.33 -26.40 -31.23
CA LEU A 20 6.11 -25.08 -30.65
C LEU A 20 5.18 -25.29 -29.44
N ARG A 21 5.78 -25.55 -28.26
CA ARG A 21 5.08 -25.29 -27.01
C ARG A 21 4.88 -23.78 -26.95
N ALA A 22 3.68 -23.34 -27.30
CA ALA A 22 3.17 -22.06 -26.81
C ALA A 22 3.29 -22.13 -25.29
N GLN A 23 4.28 -21.41 -24.75
CA GLN A 23 4.37 -21.16 -23.33
C GLN A 23 3.13 -20.33 -23.00
N GLU A 24 2.13 -20.98 -22.42
CA GLU A 24 0.93 -20.34 -21.93
C GLU A 24 1.41 -19.35 -20.86
N ASN A 25 1.60 -18.09 -21.27
CA ASN A 25 2.07 -17.04 -20.37
C ASN A 25 0.99 -16.86 -19.31
N GLU A 26 1.24 -17.36 -18.11
CA GLU A 26 0.36 -17.13 -16.96
C GLU A 26 0.06 -15.63 -16.89
N PRO A 27 -1.21 -15.25 -16.70
CA PRO A 27 -1.56 -13.84 -16.69
C PRO A 27 -0.88 -13.16 -15.49
N PRO A 28 -0.43 -11.90 -15.65
CA PRO A 28 0.37 -11.23 -14.63
C PRO A 28 -0.41 -11.12 -13.32
N LYS A 29 0.25 -11.44 -12.20
CA LYS A 29 -0.32 -11.33 -10.86
C LYS A 29 0.01 -9.97 -10.23
N HIS A 30 -0.87 -9.53 -9.35
CA HIS A 30 -0.72 -8.29 -8.58
C HIS A 30 -1.05 -8.51 -7.11
N THR A 31 -0.26 -7.92 -6.22
CA THR A 31 -0.50 -7.98 -4.77
C THR A 31 -1.06 -6.65 -4.27
N LEU A 32 -2.14 -6.67 -3.49
CA LEU A 32 -2.71 -5.49 -2.84
C LEU A 32 -2.67 -5.63 -1.32
N ARG A 33 -2.28 -4.55 -0.66
CA ARG A 33 -2.49 -4.31 0.77
C ARG A 33 -3.18 -2.98 0.99
N ILE A 34 -3.95 -2.86 2.06
CA ILE A 34 -4.67 -1.64 2.41
C ILE A 34 -4.24 -1.18 3.80
N LEU A 35 -3.95 0.11 3.94
CA LEU A 35 -3.66 0.77 5.21
C LEU A 35 -4.70 1.87 5.47
N PRO A 36 -5.70 1.61 6.33
CA PRO A 36 -6.60 2.66 6.81
C PRO A 36 -5.89 3.60 7.77
N LEU A 37 -5.95 4.90 7.48
CA LEU A 37 -5.35 5.99 8.24
C LEU A 37 -6.41 6.94 8.78
N GLY A 38 -6.19 7.43 9.99
CA GLY A 38 -7.10 8.34 10.67
C GLY A 38 -7.05 8.13 12.17
N ASP A 39 -7.81 8.96 12.89
CA ASP A 39 -7.89 8.88 14.35
C ASP A 39 -8.97 7.90 14.83
N PRO A 40 -8.69 7.10 15.87
CA PRO A 40 -9.75 6.34 16.51
C PRO A 40 -10.81 7.31 17.07
N PRO A 41 -12.09 6.89 17.07
CA PRO A 41 -13.14 7.69 17.68
C PRO A 41 -12.83 7.93 19.17
N PRO A 42 -13.25 9.08 19.73
CA PRO A 42 -13.04 9.35 21.13
C PRO A 42 -13.76 8.30 21.98
N PHE A 43 -13.10 7.89 23.05
CA PHE A 43 -13.69 7.02 24.05
C PHE A 43 -14.85 7.74 24.74
N LYS A 44 -16.04 7.11 24.78
CA LYS A 44 -17.23 7.65 25.42
C LYS A 44 -17.71 6.68 26.50
N GLN A 45 -18.01 7.21 27.68
CA GLN A 45 -18.59 6.44 28.78
C GLN A 45 -19.88 7.08 29.29
N GLN A 46 -20.78 6.24 29.79
CA GLN A 46 -21.96 6.66 30.53
C GLN A 46 -22.00 5.94 31.87
N ILE A 47 -22.30 6.67 32.94
CA ILE A 47 -22.60 6.08 34.25
C ILE A 47 -24.09 5.78 34.30
N ARG A 48 -24.46 4.52 34.55
CA ARG A 48 -25.84 4.08 34.81
C ARG A 48 -25.81 3.24 36.07
N ASP A 49 -26.68 3.54 37.03
CA ASP A 49 -26.78 2.82 38.30
C ASP A 49 -25.43 2.64 39.04
N ASN A 50 -24.62 3.70 39.06
CA ASN A 50 -23.28 3.71 39.65
C ASN A 50 -22.25 2.76 38.97
N VAL A 51 -22.56 2.23 37.77
CA VAL A 51 -21.68 1.40 36.94
C VAL A 51 -21.27 2.17 35.68
N ARG A 52 -19.99 2.09 35.31
CA ARG A 52 -19.46 2.70 34.08
C ARG A 52 -19.67 1.77 32.89
N TYR A 53 -20.37 2.24 31.87
CA TYR A 53 -20.55 1.55 30.59
C TYR A 53 -19.78 2.29 29.50
N GLU A 54 -18.98 1.54 28.74
CA GLU A 54 -18.39 2.04 27.49
C GLU A 54 -19.47 2.11 26.42
N LEU A 55 -19.57 3.26 25.75
CA LEU A 55 -20.46 3.42 24.61
C LEU A 55 -19.73 2.97 23.34
N PRO A 56 -20.38 2.20 22.46
CA PRO A 56 -19.78 1.81 21.20
C PRO A 56 -19.47 3.06 20.36
N ALA A 57 -18.45 2.95 19.52
CA ALA A 57 -18.15 3.94 18.51
C ALA A 57 -19.38 4.16 17.61
N GLU A 58 -19.67 5.42 17.29
CA GLU A 58 -20.76 5.75 16.36
C GLU A 58 -20.50 5.09 14.99
N PRO A 59 -21.55 4.59 14.30
CA PRO A 59 -21.42 4.03 12.97
C PRO A 59 -20.66 4.95 12.02
N GLY A 60 -19.80 4.36 11.18
CA GLY A 60 -19.02 5.11 10.20
C GLY A 60 -17.82 5.90 10.77
N THR A 61 -17.57 5.90 12.08
CA THR A 61 -16.38 6.54 12.67
C THR A 61 -15.08 5.73 12.52
N VAL A 62 -15.21 4.43 12.23
CA VAL A 62 -14.11 3.50 11.92
C VAL A 62 -14.31 2.91 10.52
N PRO A 63 -13.24 2.44 9.83
CA PRO A 63 -13.39 1.78 8.54
C PRO A 63 -14.21 0.48 8.69
N PRO A 64 -14.86 0.01 7.61
CA PRO A 64 -15.51 -1.31 7.62
C PRO A 64 -14.51 -2.39 8.02
N ARG A 65 -14.87 -3.22 9.00
CA ARG A 65 -13.95 -4.24 9.55
C ARG A 65 -13.66 -5.36 8.56
N SER A 66 -14.65 -5.68 7.73
CA SER A 66 -14.59 -6.73 6.72
C SER A 66 -15.00 -6.13 5.38
N VAL A 67 -14.16 -6.33 4.37
CA VAL A 67 -14.42 -5.93 2.99
C VAL A 67 -14.07 -7.07 2.05
N SER A 68 -14.51 -6.99 0.80
CA SER A 68 -14.10 -7.91 -0.27
C SER A 68 -13.51 -7.15 -1.45
N ILE A 69 -12.44 -7.71 -2.03
CA ILE A 69 -11.82 -7.20 -3.26
C ILE A 69 -12.45 -7.94 -4.43
N ASN A 70 -12.97 -7.16 -5.38
CA ASN A 70 -13.63 -7.64 -6.58
C ASN A 70 -12.90 -7.01 -7.79
N TRP A 71 -12.58 -7.83 -8.79
CA TRP A 71 -11.89 -7.39 -10.01
C TRP A 71 -12.37 -8.22 -11.21
N THR A 72 -12.09 -7.72 -12.41
CA THR A 72 -12.37 -8.43 -13.66
C THR A 72 -11.04 -8.86 -14.30
N PRO A 73 -10.74 -10.17 -14.38
CA PRO A 73 -9.55 -10.65 -15.06
C PRO A 73 -9.56 -10.30 -16.56
N PRO A 74 -8.40 -10.10 -17.18
CA PRO A 74 -8.33 -9.88 -18.63
C PRO A 74 -8.88 -11.07 -19.41
N GLY A 75 -9.86 -10.84 -20.29
CA GLY A 75 -10.39 -11.87 -21.19
C GLY A 75 -11.41 -12.82 -20.57
N GLU A 76 -11.76 -12.66 -19.29
CA GLU A 76 -12.76 -13.49 -18.62
C GLU A 76 -14.11 -12.76 -18.51
N GLN A 77 -15.20 -13.47 -18.83
CA GLN A 77 -16.57 -12.97 -18.66
C GLN A 77 -17.15 -13.26 -17.27
N LYS A 78 -16.62 -14.28 -16.58
CA LYS A 78 -17.04 -14.65 -15.24
C LYS A 78 -16.16 -13.95 -14.22
N LEU A 79 -16.78 -13.26 -13.26
CA LEU A 79 -16.05 -12.67 -12.14
C LEU A 79 -15.52 -13.79 -11.22
N PRO A 80 -14.25 -13.69 -10.77
CA PRO A 80 -13.71 -14.55 -9.74
C PRO A 80 -14.50 -14.43 -8.43
N GLU A 81 -14.28 -15.38 -7.52
CA GLU A 81 -14.76 -15.25 -6.15
C GLU A 81 -14.10 -14.01 -5.50
N PRO A 82 -14.88 -13.14 -4.81
CA PRO A 82 -14.33 -11.98 -4.13
C PRO A 82 -13.34 -12.39 -3.03
N LEU A 83 -12.20 -11.70 -2.95
CA LEU A 83 -11.20 -11.99 -1.91
C LEU A 83 -11.54 -11.25 -0.62
N PRO A 84 -11.78 -11.95 0.51
CA PRO A 84 -12.09 -11.29 1.77
C PRO A 84 -10.85 -10.64 2.38
N LEU A 85 -11.03 -9.46 2.96
CA LEU A 85 -9.98 -8.69 3.61
C LEU A 85 -10.48 -8.06 4.90
N ARG A 86 -9.69 -8.21 5.97
CA ARG A 86 -9.97 -7.55 7.25
C ARG A 86 -9.19 -6.23 7.33
N LEU A 87 -9.89 -5.16 7.68
CA LEU A 87 -9.29 -3.84 7.89
C LEU A 87 -9.25 -3.50 9.37
N ARG A 88 -8.17 -2.82 9.77
CA ARG A 88 -7.98 -2.24 11.09
C ARG A 88 -7.31 -0.88 10.93
N LEU A 89 -7.79 0.11 11.66
CA LEU A 89 -7.21 1.45 11.63
C LEU A 89 -5.74 1.41 12.07
N GLY A 90 -4.88 2.07 11.30
CA GLY A 90 -3.44 2.16 11.57
C GLY A 90 -2.65 0.86 11.33
N THR A 91 -3.27 -0.19 10.76
CA THR A 91 -2.61 -1.47 10.50
C THR A 91 -2.69 -1.82 9.01
N ILE A 92 -1.56 -2.25 8.43
CA ILE A 92 -1.55 -2.75 7.05
C ILE A 92 -2.25 -4.11 7.01
N SER A 93 -3.16 -4.29 6.07
CA SER A 93 -3.87 -5.55 5.89
C SER A 93 -2.94 -6.70 5.45
N ALA A 94 -3.45 -7.93 5.56
CA ALA A 94 -2.82 -9.07 4.88
C ALA A 94 -2.74 -8.84 3.36
N PRO A 95 -1.71 -9.35 2.67
CA PRO A 95 -1.60 -9.27 1.22
C PRO A 95 -2.67 -10.11 0.53
N GLN A 96 -3.23 -9.56 -0.54
CA GLN A 96 -4.19 -10.24 -1.42
C GLN A 96 -3.61 -10.27 -2.83
N THR A 97 -3.46 -11.47 -3.39
CA THR A 97 -2.86 -11.66 -4.70
C THR A 97 -3.92 -12.13 -5.69
N PHE A 98 -3.99 -11.46 -6.83
CA PHE A 98 -4.97 -11.75 -7.87
C PHE A 98 -4.41 -11.45 -9.26
N THR A 99 -5.08 -11.92 -10.30
CA THR A 99 -4.73 -11.60 -11.69
C THR A 99 -4.93 -10.12 -11.96
N LEU A 100 -3.91 -9.44 -12.48
CA LEU A 100 -3.91 -8.00 -12.74
C LEU A 100 -5.04 -7.64 -13.72
N PRO A 101 -6.03 -6.82 -13.31
CA PRO A 101 -7.09 -6.37 -14.21
C PRO A 101 -6.53 -5.41 -15.27
N LYS A 102 -7.13 -5.42 -16.47
CA LYS A 102 -6.64 -4.65 -17.63
C LYS A 102 -6.65 -3.13 -17.37
N ASP A 103 -7.66 -2.65 -16.66
CA ASP A 103 -7.82 -1.24 -16.28
C ASP A 103 -7.01 -0.85 -15.03
N ARG A 104 -6.34 -1.82 -14.39
CA ARG A 104 -5.65 -1.66 -13.11
C ARG A 104 -6.56 -1.07 -12.03
N ILE A 105 -7.85 -1.40 -12.04
CA ILE A 105 -8.80 -0.96 -11.02
C ILE A 105 -9.38 -2.19 -10.31
N VAL A 106 -9.47 -2.10 -8.99
CA VAL A 106 -10.26 -3.03 -8.19
C VAL A 106 -11.37 -2.29 -7.46
N THR A 107 -12.47 -3.00 -7.23
CA THR A 107 -13.57 -2.50 -6.39
C THR A 107 -13.49 -3.16 -5.03
N VAL A 108 -13.66 -2.36 -3.99
CA VAL A 108 -13.72 -2.83 -2.61
C VAL A 108 -15.15 -2.66 -2.15
N LYS A 109 -15.75 -3.75 -1.67
CA LYS A 109 -17.13 -3.79 -1.19
C LYS A 109 -17.18 -4.11 0.30
N THR A 110 -18.16 -3.57 1.00
CA THR A 110 -18.48 -3.95 2.39
C THR A 110 -19.09 -5.35 2.46
N GLU A 111 -19.27 -5.86 3.68
CA GLU A 111 -19.85 -7.18 3.96
C GLU A 111 -21.27 -7.36 3.42
N ASP A 112 -22.06 -6.29 3.38
CA ASP A 112 -23.39 -6.25 2.76
C ASP A 112 -23.36 -6.13 1.21
N GLY A 113 -22.17 -6.13 0.62
CA GLY A 113 -21.96 -6.04 -0.83
C GLY A 113 -22.02 -4.61 -1.40
N ALA A 114 -22.23 -3.58 -0.57
CA ALA A 114 -22.22 -2.19 -1.04
C ALA A 114 -20.81 -1.76 -1.49
N LEU A 115 -20.75 -0.90 -2.51
CA LEU A 115 -19.47 -0.36 -2.98
C LEU A 115 -18.90 0.59 -1.91
N TRP A 116 -17.71 0.27 -1.41
CA TRP A 116 -16.99 1.11 -0.46
C TRP A 116 -15.96 2.02 -1.14
N SER A 117 -15.17 1.47 -2.06
CA SER A 117 -14.13 2.24 -2.75
C SER A 117 -13.75 1.62 -4.09
N ARG A 118 -13.17 2.46 -4.96
CA ARG A 118 -12.47 2.03 -6.18
C ARG A 118 -11.01 2.37 -6.03
N LEU A 119 -10.13 1.38 -6.15
CA LEU A 119 -8.70 1.55 -5.96
C LEU A 119 -7.99 1.33 -7.30
N SER A 120 -7.29 2.37 -7.76
CA SER A 120 -6.33 2.23 -8.86
C SER A 120 -5.09 1.51 -8.35
N LEU A 121 -4.56 0.55 -9.09
CA LEU A 121 -3.33 -0.17 -8.75
C LEU A 121 -2.12 0.63 -9.24
N SER A 122 -1.02 0.55 -8.49
CA SER A 122 0.28 1.09 -8.91
C SER A 122 0.78 0.37 -10.17
N GLN A 123 1.77 0.98 -10.86
CA GLN A 123 2.38 0.38 -12.06
C GLN A 123 3.26 -0.83 -11.75
N SER A 124 3.79 -0.92 -10.52
CA SER A 124 4.50 -2.09 -9.99
C SER A 124 3.60 -3.34 -9.92
N ASN A 125 4.16 -4.48 -9.52
CA ASN A 125 3.45 -5.74 -9.26
C ASN A 125 2.77 -5.79 -7.88
N ALA A 126 2.96 -4.77 -7.03
CA ALA A 126 2.37 -4.72 -5.71
C ALA A 126 1.99 -3.28 -5.34
N THR A 127 0.81 -3.12 -4.74
CA THR A 127 0.23 -1.84 -4.31
C THR A 127 -0.02 -1.82 -2.80
N LEU A 128 0.38 -0.73 -2.16
CA LEU A 128 -0.15 -0.31 -0.87
C LEU A 128 -1.18 0.80 -1.12
N ALA A 129 -2.45 0.51 -0.84
CA ALA A 129 -3.51 1.51 -0.87
C ALA A 129 -3.65 2.15 0.51
N LEU A 130 -3.34 3.44 0.59
CA LEU A 130 -3.57 4.27 1.76
C LEU A 130 -4.99 4.79 1.69
N VAL A 131 -5.82 4.50 2.69
CA VAL A 131 -7.23 4.92 2.69
C VAL A 131 -7.53 5.74 3.93
N TRP A 132 -8.28 6.83 3.79
CA TRP A 132 -8.64 7.70 4.91
C TRP A 132 -10.03 8.30 4.69
N ARG A 133 -10.61 8.90 5.73
CA ARG A 133 -11.93 9.55 5.62
C ARG A 133 -11.87 10.73 4.65
N GLY A 134 -12.85 10.81 3.76
CA GLY A 134 -13.10 11.97 2.90
C GLY A 134 -14.04 13.01 3.49
N GLY A 135 -14.60 12.74 4.68
CA GLY A 135 -15.56 13.57 5.40
C GLY A 135 -15.64 13.16 6.87
N LYS A 136 -16.82 13.27 7.49
CA LYS A 136 -17.02 12.87 8.90
C LYS A 136 -17.01 11.35 9.10
N THR A 137 -17.44 10.60 8.09
CA THR A 137 -17.58 9.13 8.12
C THR A 137 -16.64 8.46 7.11
N TRP A 138 -16.47 7.14 7.27
CA TRP A 138 -15.74 6.26 6.36
C TRP A 138 -16.54 5.82 5.13
N GLU A 139 -17.78 6.29 4.96
CA GLU A 139 -18.62 5.99 3.79
C GLU A 139 -18.04 6.62 2.52
N THR A 140 -17.47 7.81 2.64
CA THR A 140 -16.76 8.49 1.56
C THR A 140 -15.25 8.38 1.79
N ALA A 141 -14.68 7.19 1.66
CA ALA A 141 -13.24 7.00 1.83
C ALA A 141 -12.47 7.59 0.64
N ARG A 142 -11.39 8.33 0.93
CA ARG A 142 -10.37 8.71 -0.04
C ARG A 142 -9.29 7.64 -0.06
N ALA A 143 -8.61 7.53 -1.20
CA ALA A 143 -7.53 6.58 -1.37
C ALA A 143 -6.36 7.18 -2.15
N MET A 144 -5.16 6.74 -1.84
CA MET A 144 -3.94 6.95 -2.61
C MET A 144 -3.20 5.63 -2.73
N SER A 145 -2.89 5.23 -3.94
CA SER A 145 -2.15 3.99 -4.21
C SER A 145 -0.70 4.29 -4.50
N ILE A 146 0.20 3.58 -3.81
CA ILE A 146 1.64 3.66 -4.01
C ILE A 146 2.20 2.25 -4.25
N PRO A 147 3.38 2.12 -4.89
CA PRO A 147 4.08 0.84 -4.94
C PRO A 147 4.28 0.29 -3.53
N ASP A 148 3.96 -0.98 -3.28
CA ASP A 148 4.08 -1.58 -1.94
C ASP A 148 5.55 -1.75 -1.51
N SER A 149 6.45 -1.87 -2.48
CA SER A 149 7.89 -1.97 -2.29
C SER A 149 8.59 -0.92 -3.16
N PRO A 150 9.60 -0.18 -2.65
CA PRO A 150 10.53 0.56 -3.49
C PRO A 150 11.27 -0.37 -4.47
N GLU A 151 11.78 0.22 -5.55
CA GLU A 151 12.81 -0.41 -6.38
C GLU A 151 14.14 -0.34 -5.59
N GLY A 152 14.72 -1.49 -5.22
CA GLY A 152 15.99 -1.57 -4.46
C GLY A 152 15.90 -2.34 -3.13
N ASP A 153 16.91 -2.16 -2.27
CA ASP A 153 17.00 -2.82 -0.96
C ASP A 153 16.02 -2.18 0.05
N LEU A 154 15.03 -2.98 0.48
CA LEU A 154 13.99 -2.59 1.43
C LEU A 154 14.54 -2.23 2.81
N HIS A 155 15.58 -2.93 3.26
CA HIS A 155 16.13 -2.76 4.60
C HIS A 155 16.96 -1.49 4.75
N GLN A 156 17.38 -0.90 3.63
CA GLN A 156 18.11 0.36 3.60
C GLN A 156 17.23 1.53 3.18
N SER A 157 15.94 1.29 2.95
CA SER A 157 15.03 2.30 2.44
C SER A 157 14.08 2.79 3.53
N VAL A 158 13.82 4.09 3.52
CA VAL A 158 12.84 4.75 4.38
C VAL A 158 11.85 5.48 3.49
N ARG A 159 10.56 5.23 3.70
CA ARG A 159 9.48 5.88 2.96
C ARG A 159 8.83 6.97 3.79
N PHE A 160 8.53 8.08 3.15
CA PHE A 160 7.68 9.14 3.66
C PHE A 160 6.50 9.32 2.70
N VAL A 161 5.29 9.46 3.21
CA VAL A 161 4.11 9.75 2.41
C VAL A 161 3.33 10.90 3.04
N ASN A 162 3.03 11.93 2.26
CA ASN A 162 2.25 13.07 2.71
C ASN A 162 0.82 13.00 2.16
N LEU A 163 -0.14 12.75 3.05
CA LEU A 163 -1.58 12.75 2.78
C LEU A 163 -2.29 14.00 3.30
N THR A 164 -1.54 14.94 3.87
CA THR A 164 -2.11 16.20 4.35
C THR A 164 -2.41 17.15 3.18
N ALA A 165 -3.27 18.14 3.41
CA ALA A 165 -3.58 19.17 2.42
C ALA A 165 -2.46 20.21 2.22
N ALA A 166 -1.34 20.09 2.95
CA ALA A 166 -0.22 21.02 2.89
C ALA A 166 1.12 20.29 2.68
N PRO A 167 2.14 20.97 2.12
CA PRO A 167 3.50 20.45 2.06
C PRO A 167 4.13 20.25 3.45
N MET A 168 4.98 19.24 3.56
CA MET A 168 5.67 18.86 4.80
C MET A 168 7.18 19.05 4.67
N GLY A 169 7.83 19.48 5.74
CA GLY A 169 9.29 19.51 5.85
C GLY A 169 9.80 18.20 6.43
N ILE A 170 10.77 17.58 5.75
CA ILE A 170 11.45 16.36 6.21
C ILE A 170 12.93 16.69 6.39
N THR A 171 13.47 16.44 7.59
CA THR A 171 14.91 16.39 7.81
C THR A 171 15.32 14.92 7.90
N PHE A 172 16.27 14.50 7.07
CA PHE A 172 16.81 13.14 7.02
C PHE A 172 18.34 13.21 7.11
N GLY A 173 18.87 12.92 8.30
CA GLY A 173 20.26 13.21 8.63
C GLY A 173 20.55 14.71 8.50
N LYS A 174 21.42 15.08 7.55
CA LYS A 174 21.76 16.48 7.23
C LYS A 174 20.90 17.07 6.11
N GLU A 175 20.13 16.24 5.41
CA GLU A 175 19.32 16.67 4.28
C GLU A 175 17.98 17.26 4.76
N LYS A 176 17.55 18.35 4.14
CA LYS A 176 16.20 18.91 4.34
C LYS A 176 15.45 18.87 3.01
N VAL A 177 14.28 18.27 3.02
CA VAL A 177 13.47 18.02 1.82
C VAL A 177 12.04 18.50 2.07
N ARG A 178 11.45 19.13 1.06
CA ARG A 178 10.01 19.41 1.02
C ARG A 178 9.28 18.22 0.40
N LEU A 179 8.27 17.71 1.09
CA LEU A 179 7.38 16.67 0.60
C LEU A 179 6.00 17.27 0.31
N ASP A 180 5.69 17.47 -0.98
CA ASP A 180 4.41 18.03 -1.39
C ASP A 180 3.22 17.09 -1.11
N THR A 181 2.02 17.66 -1.09
CA THR A 181 0.76 16.95 -0.87
C THR A 181 0.54 15.83 -1.89
N GLY A 182 0.12 14.67 -1.40
CA GLY A 182 -0.18 13.50 -2.24
C GLY A 182 1.07 12.89 -2.88
N LYS A 183 2.26 13.12 -2.31
CA LYS A 183 3.53 12.56 -2.79
C LYS A 183 4.13 11.58 -1.79
N SER A 184 4.89 10.65 -2.33
CA SER A 184 5.76 9.75 -1.57
C SER A 184 7.22 10.03 -1.91
N LEU A 185 8.08 9.95 -0.91
CA LEU A 185 9.53 10.06 -1.02
C LEU A 185 10.16 8.80 -0.43
N ILE A 186 11.15 8.24 -1.13
CA ILE A 186 11.98 7.16 -0.61
C ILE A 186 13.40 7.70 -0.45
N LYS A 187 14.01 7.41 0.70
CA LYS A 187 15.40 7.75 1.02
C LYS A 187 16.17 6.50 1.38
N THR A 188 17.44 6.45 1.00
CA THR A 188 18.34 5.35 1.36
C THR A 188 19.20 5.75 2.55
N LEU A 189 19.34 4.85 3.52
CA LEU A 189 20.22 4.99 4.67
C LEU A 189 21.68 4.84 4.21
N ALA A 190 22.37 5.97 4.07
CA ALA A 190 23.71 6.03 3.50
C ALA A 190 24.82 5.51 4.43
N THR A 191 24.63 5.61 5.74
CA THR A 191 25.66 5.30 6.75
C THR A 191 25.18 4.23 7.73
N ALA A 192 26.12 3.62 8.45
CA ALA A 192 25.82 2.74 9.58
C ALA A 192 25.33 3.52 10.82
N ASP A 193 25.69 4.80 10.92
CA ASP A 193 25.27 5.64 12.04
C ASP A 193 23.75 5.90 12.05
N PRO A 194 23.13 6.02 13.24
CA PRO A 194 21.72 6.37 13.36
C PRO A 194 21.39 7.65 12.59
N THR A 195 20.42 7.56 11.69
CA THR A 195 19.97 8.69 10.89
C THR A 195 18.84 9.41 11.62
N THR A 196 19.03 10.69 11.91
CA THR A 196 17.97 11.52 12.50
C THR A 196 16.88 11.79 11.48
N VAL A 197 15.62 11.62 11.90
CA VAL A 197 14.44 11.90 11.10
C VAL A 197 13.54 12.88 11.85
N MET A 198 13.29 14.03 11.25
CA MET A 198 12.35 15.02 11.77
C MET A 198 11.32 15.36 10.71
N ILE A 199 10.05 15.37 11.10
CA ILE A 199 8.92 15.73 10.23
C ILE A 199 8.26 16.97 10.83
N GLN A 200 8.04 17.97 9.98
CA GLN A 200 7.57 19.28 10.38
C GLN A 200 6.46 19.77 9.46
N TYR A 201 5.47 20.45 10.03
CA TYR A 201 4.44 21.17 9.28
C TYR A 201 4.60 22.67 9.50
N GLN A 202 4.02 23.48 8.62
CA GLN A 202 3.94 24.91 8.81
C GLN A 202 2.75 25.25 9.71
N GLY A 203 3.02 25.89 10.86
CA GLY A 203 2.01 26.44 11.75
C GLY A 203 1.27 27.63 11.14
N LYS A 204 0.17 28.04 11.79
CA LYS A 204 -0.64 29.18 11.32
C LYS A 204 0.12 30.51 11.32
N ASP A 205 1.13 30.63 12.17
CA ASP A 205 2.05 31.76 12.30
C ASP A 205 3.22 31.71 11.30
N GLY A 206 3.24 30.69 10.42
CA GLY A 206 4.29 30.48 9.44
C GLY A 206 5.53 29.76 9.99
N THR A 207 5.59 29.47 11.30
CA THR A 207 6.72 28.75 11.92
C THR A 207 6.68 27.26 11.59
N LEU A 208 7.84 26.61 11.49
CA LEU A 208 7.90 25.16 11.34
C LEU A 208 7.72 24.49 12.71
N GLN A 209 6.69 23.66 12.82
CA GLN A 209 6.35 22.92 14.02
C GLN A 209 6.65 21.44 13.81
N THR A 210 7.39 20.84 14.73
CA THR A 210 7.77 19.44 14.66
C THR A 210 6.59 18.54 15.07
N CYS A 211 6.21 17.59 14.21
CA CYS A 211 5.22 16.56 14.54
C CYS A 211 5.84 15.20 14.86
N LEU A 212 7.07 14.94 14.40
CA LEU A 212 7.85 13.75 14.77
C LEU A 212 9.35 14.10 14.79
N SER A 213 10.08 13.60 15.78
CA SER A 213 11.54 13.59 15.81
C SER A 213 12.01 12.25 16.36
N THR A 214 12.76 11.49 15.56
CA THR A 214 13.24 10.15 15.90
C THR A 214 14.59 9.88 15.26
N GLN A 215 15.19 8.73 15.56
CA GLN A 215 16.34 8.19 14.84
C GLN A 215 15.99 6.83 14.25
N ILE A 216 16.62 6.50 13.13
CA ILE A 216 16.51 5.21 12.47
C ILE A 216 17.88 4.57 12.44
N ASP A 217 17.96 3.34 12.93
CA ASP A 217 19.15 2.51 12.83
C ASP A 217 19.02 1.55 11.63
N ARG A 218 20.08 1.51 10.81
CA ARG A 218 20.23 0.59 9.68
C ARG A 218 20.29 -0.87 10.12
N SER A 219 20.71 -1.16 11.36
CA SER A 219 20.77 -2.51 11.92
C SER A 219 19.39 -3.18 12.07
N SER A 220 18.31 -2.38 12.07
CA SER A 220 16.96 -2.84 12.36
C SER A 220 16.37 -3.84 11.35
N ARG A 221 16.99 -4.04 10.18
CA ARG A 221 16.51 -4.92 9.08
C ARG A 221 15.01 -4.78 8.78
N THR A 222 14.45 -3.59 8.98
CA THR A 222 13.03 -3.32 8.76
C THR A 222 12.88 -2.23 7.71
N PHE A 223 11.83 -2.35 6.90
CA PHE A 223 11.42 -1.27 6.01
C PHE A 223 10.61 -0.24 6.82
N GLN A 224 11.21 0.92 7.07
CA GLN A 224 10.60 2.01 7.85
C GLN A 224 9.74 2.89 6.96
N GLN A 225 8.51 3.15 7.38
CA GLN A 225 7.54 3.93 6.63
C GLN A 225 6.84 4.94 7.54
N TYR A 226 6.80 6.19 7.10
CA TYR A 226 6.14 7.30 7.78
C TYR A 226 4.98 7.81 6.93
N PHE A 227 3.76 7.60 7.42
CA PHE A 227 2.54 8.10 6.80
C PHE A 227 2.07 9.33 7.55
N ILE A 228 2.07 10.48 6.88
CA ILE A 228 1.75 11.78 7.44
C ILE A 228 0.33 12.14 7.01
N TYR A 229 -0.57 12.36 7.96
CA TYR A 229 -1.98 12.63 7.70
C TYR A 229 -2.54 13.70 8.65
N ALA A 230 -3.63 14.34 8.24
CA ALA A 230 -4.32 15.32 9.08
C ALA A 230 -4.97 14.62 10.27
N ALA A 231 -4.92 15.23 11.45
CA ALA A 231 -5.67 14.74 12.59
C ALA A 231 -7.17 14.92 12.30
N ASP A 232 -7.96 13.87 12.57
CA ASP A 232 -9.41 13.86 12.33
C ASP A 232 -10.21 14.31 13.55
N THR A 233 -9.53 14.70 14.64
CA THR A 233 -10.17 15.10 15.90
C THR A 233 -10.42 16.62 15.95
N GLN A 234 -11.62 17.00 16.39
CA GLN A 234 -12.09 18.40 16.46
C GLN A 234 -11.20 19.33 17.32
N SER A 235 -10.32 18.79 18.16
CA SER A 235 -9.51 19.56 19.12
C SER A 235 -8.06 19.08 19.18
N SER A 236 -7.47 18.67 18.06
CA SER A 236 -6.06 18.26 18.10
C SER A 236 -5.16 19.48 18.33
N ARG A 237 -4.38 19.46 19.43
CA ARG A 237 -3.26 20.40 19.62
C ARG A 237 -2.22 20.29 18.49
N THR A 238 -2.20 19.15 17.79
CA THR A 238 -1.34 18.87 16.63
C THR A 238 -2.19 18.54 15.39
N PRO A 239 -2.36 19.46 14.44
CA PRO A 239 -3.23 19.24 13.27
C PRO A 239 -2.71 18.15 12.31
N VAL A 240 -1.47 17.70 12.51
CA VAL A 240 -0.81 16.66 11.70
C VAL A 240 -0.34 15.54 12.61
N LYS A 241 -0.53 14.30 12.15
CA LYS A 241 -0.06 13.08 12.79
C LYS A 241 0.84 12.29 11.86
N VAL A 242 1.71 11.49 12.46
CA VAL A 242 2.58 10.57 11.74
C VAL A 242 2.35 9.16 12.28
N LEU A 243 1.96 8.24 11.41
CA LEU A 243 2.01 6.81 11.69
C LEU A 243 3.36 6.27 11.21
N SER A 244 4.14 5.76 12.15
CA SER A 244 5.40 5.06 11.87
C SER A 244 5.15 3.55 11.83
N ILE A 245 5.53 2.90 10.75
CA ILE A 245 5.45 1.44 10.58
C ILE A 245 6.83 0.91 10.25
N ALA A 246 7.26 -0.10 11.01
CA ALA A 246 8.46 -0.88 10.74
C ALA A 246 8.04 -2.28 10.28
N GLU A 247 8.29 -2.63 9.02
CA GLU A 247 7.93 -3.94 8.50
C GLU A 247 9.15 -4.87 8.43
N PRO A 248 9.09 -6.09 9.00
CA PRO A 248 10.09 -7.12 8.75
C PRO A 248 9.81 -7.72 7.37
N ARG A 249 10.43 -7.14 6.34
CA ARG A 249 10.29 -7.55 4.94
C ARG A 249 11.66 -7.75 4.34
#